data_AF-A0A843SPQ8-F1
#
_entry.id   AF-A0A843SPQ8-F1
#
_cell.length_a   1.000
_cell.length_b   1.000
_cell.length_c   1.000
_cell.angle_alpha   90.00
_cell.angle_beta   90.00
_cell.angle_gamma   90.00
#
_symmetry.space_group_name_H-M   'P 1'
#
loop_
_entity.id
_entity.type
_entity.pdbx_description
1 polymer ?
#
loop_
_entity_poly.entity_id
_entity_poly.type
_entity_poly.pdbx_seq_one_letter_code
_entity_poly.pdbx_strand_id
1 'polypeptide(L)'
;MTSVDRAFTVVRQGPPDQCRRARDLLLGQTSISGAVGTVVYVLVLIPVVIAALNALQIDAVTGPASNMLSRLLAAVPAVFAATLVLVLSYTVGGVVAELVSRALEAAGFNRALAALGVTGQLGTPGRAPSAIAGQLVFAGIILVAAIEAAGLLGFVALQTLLASVLVLAGHVLLGLVVFGIGLYLADLAARTIRSSGAANARPLASAARAAILVLSGAMALRQMGLANEIINLAFGLLVGAIAVAVAIAFGLGSRETAGRHVEEWVRSYRSGR
;
A
#
# COMPACT_ATOMS: atom_id res chain seq x y z
N MET A 1 3.75 -31.38 -35.49
CA MET A 1 4.32 -30.07 -35.06
C MET A 1 4.63 -29.18 -36.27
N THR A 2 3.74 -29.08 -37.28
CA THR A 2 4.11 -28.53 -38.62
C THR A 2 2.98 -27.80 -39.37
N SER A 3 1.82 -27.55 -38.73
CA SER A 3 0.70 -26.87 -39.39
C SER A 3 0.37 -25.48 -38.80
N VAL A 4 0.57 -25.30 -37.49
CA VAL A 4 0.26 -24.03 -36.80
C VAL A 4 1.28 -22.92 -37.11
N ASP A 5 2.53 -23.30 -37.38
CA ASP A 5 3.63 -22.34 -37.61
C ASP A 5 3.49 -21.57 -38.94
N ARG A 6 2.83 -22.16 -39.95
CA ARG A 6 2.55 -21.50 -41.24
C ARG A 6 1.41 -20.48 -41.17
N ALA A 7 0.45 -20.65 -40.25
CA ALA A 7 -0.63 -19.68 -40.09
C ALA A 7 -0.13 -18.37 -39.45
N PHE A 8 0.89 -18.46 -38.60
CA PHE A 8 1.45 -17.29 -37.90
C PHE A 8 2.40 -16.46 -38.76
N THR A 9 2.99 -17.05 -39.81
CA THR A 9 3.92 -16.34 -40.70
C THR A 9 3.22 -15.44 -41.73
N VAL A 10 2.00 -15.78 -42.15
CA VAL A 10 1.26 -15.00 -43.17
C VAL A 10 0.73 -13.67 -42.60
N VAL A 11 0.37 -13.61 -41.33
CA VAL A 11 -0.10 -12.37 -40.68
C VAL A 11 1.00 -11.32 -40.53
N ARG A 12 2.28 -11.72 -40.55
CA ARG A 12 3.43 -10.82 -40.40
C ARG A 12 3.87 -10.10 -41.69
N GLN A 13 3.31 -10.46 -42.85
CA GLN A 13 3.71 -9.92 -44.16
C GLN A 13 2.63 -9.05 -44.83
N GLY A 14 1.64 -8.56 -44.07
CA GLY A 14 0.74 -7.51 -44.57
C GLY A 14 1.49 -6.17 -44.68
N PRO A 15 1.37 -5.42 -45.81
CA PRO A 15 2.05 -4.15 -45.98
C PRO A 15 1.64 -3.15 -44.86
N PRO A 16 2.58 -2.40 -44.26
CA PRO A 16 2.34 -1.54 -43.09
C PRO A 16 1.29 -0.44 -43.33
N ASP A 17 0.98 -0.15 -44.59
CA ASP A 17 0.05 0.89 -45.02
C ASP A 17 -1.41 0.49 -44.83
N GLN A 18 -1.69 -0.83 -44.82
CA GLN A 18 -3.04 -1.37 -44.83
C GLN A 18 -3.69 -1.34 -43.44
N CYS A 19 -2.88 -1.56 -42.38
CA CYS A 19 -3.33 -1.42 -41.00
C CYS A 19 -3.60 0.06 -40.66
N ARG A 20 -2.84 0.99 -41.25
CA ARG A 20 -3.05 2.43 -41.10
C ARG A 20 -4.36 2.88 -41.75
N ARG A 21 -4.61 2.47 -43.02
CA ARG A 21 -5.87 2.79 -43.72
C ARG A 21 -7.11 2.13 -43.10
N ALA A 22 -7.01 0.89 -42.61
CA ALA A 22 -8.13 0.25 -41.92
C ALA A 22 -8.45 0.95 -40.59
N ARG A 23 -7.41 1.43 -39.88
CA ARG A 23 -7.57 2.26 -38.68
C ARG A 23 -8.21 3.60 -39.01
N ASP A 24 -7.84 4.23 -40.12
CA ASP A 24 -8.41 5.52 -40.55
C ASP A 24 -9.83 5.40 -41.14
N LEU A 25 -10.21 4.23 -41.71
CA LEU A 25 -11.59 3.93 -42.13
C LEU A 25 -12.52 3.61 -40.94
N LEU A 26 -12.00 2.98 -39.88
CA LEU A 26 -12.74 2.72 -38.64
C LEU A 26 -12.77 3.95 -37.72
N LEU A 27 -11.71 4.75 -37.69
CA LEU A 27 -11.62 6.08 -37.10
C LEU A 27 -12.10 7.13 -38.10
N GLY A 28 -13.24 6.88 -38.75
CA GLY A 28 -13.92 7.86 -39.56
C GLY A 28 -13.94 9.19 -38.82
N GLN A 29 -13.42 10.21 -39.49
CA GLN A 29 -13.16 11.55 -38.98
C GLN A 29 -14.42 12.22 -38.42
N THR A 30 -14.83 11.87 -37.21
CA THR A 30 -15.42 12.87 -36.33
C THR A 30 -14.27 13.75 -35.90
N SER A 31 -14.03 14.83 -36.67
CA SER A 31 -13.34 16.00 -36.15
C SER A 31 -13.87 16.27 -34.74
N ILE A 32 -13.03 16.77 -33.83
CA ILE A 32 -13.48 17.12 -32.47
C ILE A 32 -14.73 18.02 -32.55
N SER A 33 -14.83 18.83 -33.61
CA SER A 33 -16.00 19.62 -33.99
C SER A 33 -17.25 18.78 -34.33
N GLY A 34 -17.12 17.69 -35.09
CA GLY A 34 -18.21 16.75 -35.37
C GLY A 34 -18.65 15.97 -34.14
N ALA A 35 -17.71 15.52 -33.30
CA ALA A 35 -18.03 14.83 -32.04
C ALA A 35 -18.77 15.74 -31.05
N VAL A 36 -18.29 16.97 -30.87
CA VAL A 36 -18.97 17.99 -30.04
C VAL A 36 -20.32 18.36 -30.64
N GLY A 37 -20.42 18.51 -31.97
CA GLY A 37 -21.67 18.81 -32.67
C GLY A 37 -22.73 17.71 -32.49
N THR A 38 -22.35 16.44 -32.58
CA THR A 38 -23.27 15.32 -32.34
C THR A 38 -23.70 15.25 -30.88
N VAL A 39 -22.79 15.48 -29.93
CA VAL A 39 -23.14 15.53 -28.49
C VAL A 39 -24.12 16.67 -28.21
N VAL A 40 -23.86 17.87 -28.71
CA VAL A 40 -24.76 19.03 -28.53
C VAL A 40 -26.12 18.79 -29.21
N TYR A 41 -26.14 18.26 -30.44
CA TYR A 41 -27.38 17.92 -31.15
C TYR A 41 -28.24 16.94 -30.35
N VAL A 42 -27.65 15.85 -29.84
CA VAL A 42 -28.36 14.87 -29.00
C VAL A 42 -28.84 15.50 -27.70
N LEU A 43 -28.01 16.35 -27.07
CA LEU A 43 -28.32 17.01 -25.80
C LEU A 43 -29.46 18.04 -25.93
N VAL A 44 -29.64 18.64 -27.11
CA VAL A 44 -30.79 19.52 -27.43
C VAL A 44 -32.02 18.73 -27.89
N LEU A 45 -31.83 17.67 -28.68
CA LEU A 45 -32.94 16.87 -29.23
C LEU A 45 -33.68 16.08 -28.14
N ILE A 46 -32.97 15.51 -27.17
CA ILE A 46 -33.57 14.76 -26.05
C ILE A 46 -34.60 15.59 -25.26
N PRO A 47 -34.29 16.81 -24.76
CA PRO A 47 -35.28 17.61 -24.03
C PRO A 47 -36.48 18.02 -24.88
N VAL A 48 -36.29 18.28 -26.18
CA VAL A 48 -37.41 18.59 -27.11
C VAL A 48 -38.35 17.40 -27.25
N VAL A 49 -37.81 16.19 -27.40
CA VAL A 49 -38.61 14.96 -27.48
C VAL A 49 -39.31 14.67 -26.15
N ILE A 50 -38.64 14.87 -25.01
CA ILE A 50 -39.26 14.72 -23.67
C ILE A 50 -40.40 15.72 -23.48
N ALA A 51 -40.24 16.98 -23.91
CA ALA A 51 -41.30 17.99 -23.84
C ALA A 51 -42.53 17.59 -24.67
N ALA A 52 -42.32 17.03 -25.86
CA ALA A 52 -43.39 16.51 -26.71
C ALA A 52 -44.10 15.28 -26.10
N LEU A 53 -43.36 14.37 -25.45
CA LEU A 53 -43.91 13.20 -24.76
C LEU A 53 -44.66 13.58 -23.46
N ASN A 54 -44.21 14.62 -22.75
CA ASN A 54 -44.86 15.13 -21.55
C ASN A 54 -46.21 15.79 -21.86
N ALA A 55 -46.32 16.44 -23.02
CA ALA A 55 -47.60 16.93 -23.54
C ALA A 55 -48.60 15.79 -23.84
N LEU A 56 -48.13 14.54 -23.98
CA LEU A 56 -48.95 13.34 -24.20
C LEU A 56 -49.46 12.70 -22.89
N GLN A 57 -49.16 13.30 -21.71
CA GLN A 57 -49.66 12.92 -20.37
C GLN A 57 -49.44 11.46 -19.93
N ILE A 58 -48.33 10.81 -20.33
CA ILE A 58 -47.93 9.53 -19.73
C ILE A 58 -46.97 9.79 -18.55
N ASP A 59 -47.51 10.28 -17.44
CA ASP A 59 -46.75 10.63 -16.22
C ASP A 59 -45.94 9.44 -15.64
N ALA A 60 -46.40 8.21 -15.90
CA ALA A 60 -45.70 6.99 -15.49
C ALA A 60 -44.35 6.75 -16.19
N VAL A 61 -44.09 7.39 -17.33
CA VAL A 61 -42.86 7.22 -18.13
C VAL A 61 -41.99 8.48 -18.13
N THR A 62 -42.58 9.66 -17.98
CA THR A 62 -41.86 10.96 -18.00
C THR A 62 -41.08 11.23 -16.71
N GLY A 63 -41.52 10.69 -15.56
CA GLY A 63 -40.81 10.80 -14.28
C GLY A 63 -39.38 10.23 -14.31
N PRO A 64 -39.18 8.94 -14.66
CA PRO A 64 -37.84 8.36 -14.78
C PRO A 64 -36.96 9.06 -15.82
N ALA A 65 -37.54 9.46 -16.97
CA ALA A 65 -36.82 10.14 -18.05
C ALA A 65 -36.29 11.53 -17.62
N SER A 66 -37.10 12.32 -16.92
CA SER A 66 -36.69 13.63 -16.38
C SER A 66 -35.61 13.51 -15.30
N ASN A 67 -35.66 12.47 -14.47
CA ASN A 67 -34.62 12.18 -13.48
C ASN A 67 -33.28 11.80 -14.16
N MET A 68 -33.30 10.99 -15.22
CA MET A 68 -32.10 10.70 -16.00
C MET A 68 -31.53 11.94 -16.67
N LEU A 69 -32.37 12.79 -17.27
CA LEU A 69 -31.95 14.05 -17.88
C LEU A 69 -31.34 15.00 -16.83
N SER A 70 -31.96 15.12 -15.65
CA SER A 70 -31.46 15.93 -14.55
C SER A 70 -30.08 15.45 -14.07
N ARG A 71 -29.88 14.13 -13.95
CA ARG A 71 -28.56 13.54 -13.63
C ARG A 71 -27.52 13.83 -14.70
N LEU A 72 -27.88 13.77 -15.98
CA LEU A 72 -26.97 14.10 -17.09
C LEU A 72 -26.59 15.59 -17.08
N LEU A 73 -27.56 16.49 -16.88
CA LEU A 73 -27.32 17.93 -16.75
C LEU A 73 -26.45 18.27 -15.53
N ALA A 74 -26.65 17.58 -14.41
CA ALA A 74 -25.84 17.74 -13.20
C ALA A 74 -24.43 17.13 -13.35
N ALA A 75 -24.26 16.11 -14.20
CA ALA A 75 -22.96 15.52 -14.46
C ALA A 75 -22.01 16.48 -15.20
N VAL A 76 -22.53 17.37 -16.07
CA VAL A 76 -21.71 18.34 -16.81
C VAL A 76 -20.88 19.26 -15.89
N PRO A 77 -21.48 20.00 -14.93
CA PRO A 77 -20.71 20.81 -13.99
C PRO A 77 -19.87 19.95 -13.03
N ALA A 78 -20.33 18.75 -12.65
CA ALA A 78 -19.57 17.85 -11.79
C ALA A 78 -18.27 17.36 -12.44
N VAL A 79 -18.30 16.98 -13.73
CA VAL A 79 -17.11 16.57 -14.49
C VAL A 79 -16.12 17.73 -14.62
N PHE A 80 -16.62 18.94 -14.85
CA PHE A 80 -15.78 20.14 -14.88
C PHE A 80 -15.10 20.39 -13.53
N ALA A 81 -15.86 20.34 -12.42
CA ALA A 81 -15.32 20.50 -11.08
C ALA A 81 -14.28 19.42 -10.73
N ALA A 82 -14.54 18.16 -11.04
CA ALA A 82 -13.60 17.06 -10.79
C ALA A 82 -12.31 17.19 -11.61
N THR A 83 -12.43 17.59 -12.88
CA THR A 83 -11.25 17.85 -13.72
C THR A 83 -10.42 19.00 -13.16
N LEU A 84 -11.07 20.09 -12.71
CA LEU A 84 -10.41 21.22 -12.08
C LEU A 84 -9.64 20.79 -10.82
N VAL A 85 -10.27 20.00 -9.94
CA VAL A 85 -9.63 19.46 -8.74
C VAL A 85 -8.40 18.62 -9.07
N LEU A 86 -8.47 17.72 -10.06
CA LEU A 86 -7.34 16.89 -10.45
C LEU A 86 -6.17 17.73 -10.99
N VAL A 87 -6.43 18.74 -11.82
CA VAL A 87 -5.40 19.62 -12.38
C VAL A 87 -4.74 20.47 -11.27
N LEU A 88 -5.55 21.00 -10.36
CA LEU A 88 -5.03 21.77 -9.21
C LEU A 88 -4.17 20.89 -8.32
N SER A 89 -4.64 19.69 -7.96
CA SER A 89 -3.89 18.75 -7.13
C SER A 89 -2.62 18.23 -7.80
N TYR A 90 -2.60 18.05 -9.12
CA TYR A 90 -1.37 17.70 -9.84
C TYR A 90 -0.32 18.80 -9.73
N THR A 91 -0.74 20.06 -9.92
CA THR A 91 0.16 21.22 -9.88
C THR A 91 0.68 21.48 -8.47
N VAL A 92 -0.21 21.49 -7.47
CA VAL A 92 0.14 21.68 -6.06
C VAL A 92 0.92 20.48 -5.52
N GLY A 93 0.51 19.26 -5.89
CA GLY A 93 1.13 18.03 -5.42
C GLY A 93 2.60 17.90 -5.84
N GLY A 94 2.95 18.32 -7.05
CA GLY A 94 4.34 18.35 -7.51
C GLY A 94 5.21 19.26 -6.65
N VAL A 95 4.70 20.46 -6.33
CA VAL A 95 5.39 21.41 -5.44
C VAL A 95 5.56 20.82 -4.04
N VAL A 96 4.49 20.31 -3.44
CA VAL A 96 4.53 19.71 -2.10
C VAL A 96 5.50 18.53 -2.03
N ALA A 97 5.50 17.65 -3.04
CA ALA A 97 6.40 16.50 -3.10
C ALA A 97 7.88 16.91 -3.13
N GLU A 98 8.20 17.97 -3.86
CA GLU A 98 9.56 18.52 -3.92
C GLU A 98 9.97 19.15 -2.58
N LEU A 99 9.07 19.93 -1.94
CA LEU A 99 9.33 20.49 -0.62
C LEU A 99 9.59 19.39 0.42
N VAL A 100 8.77 18.33 0.41
CA VAL A 100 8.95 17.20 1.33
C VAL A 100 10.25 16.47 1.05
N SER A 101 10.59 16.19 -0.21
CA SER A 101 11.85 15.55 -0.59
C SER A 101 13.06 16.34 -0.05
N ARG A 102 13.08 17.66 -0.25
CA ARG A 102 14.14 18.56 0.25
C ARG A 102 14.17 18.62 1.78
N ALA A 103 13.01 18.67 2.44
CA ALA A 103 12.94 18.67 3.89
C ALA A 103 13.49 17.37 4.50
N LEU A 104 13.16 16.22 3.91
CA LEU A 104 13.69 14.92 4.35
C LEU A 104 15.20 14.80 4.09
N GLU A 105 15.67 15.32 2.97
CA GLU A 105 17.10 15.38 2.68
C GLU A 105 17.84 16.26 3.69
N ALA A 106 17.33 17.46 3.98
CA ALA A 106 17.87 18.37 4.98
C ALA A 106 17.85 17.78 6.41
N ALA A 107 16.82 16.99 6.74
CA ALA A 107 16.74 16.24 7.99
C ALA A 107 17.75 15.08 8.09
N GLY A 108 18.47 14.78 7.00
CA GLY A 108 19.48 13.72 6.99
C GLY A 108 18.89 12.31 6.81
N PHE A 109 17.67 12.18 6.27
CA PHE A 109 17.02 10.89 6.03
C PHE A 109 17.90 9.94 5.19
N ASN A 110 18.60 10.50 4.21
CA ASN A 110 19.54 9.74 3.37
C ASN A 110 20.71 9.15 4.18
N ARG A 111 21.20 9.87 5.19
CA ARG A 111 22.28 9.41 6.07
C ARG A 111 21.78 8.32 7.03
N ALA A 112 20.58 8.49 7.57
CA ALA A 112 19.94 7.49 8.43
C ALA A 112 19.74 6.16 7.71
N LEU A 113 19.24 6.19 6.46
CA LEU A 113 19.07 4.98 5.65
C LEU A 113 20.40 4.37 5.19
N ALA A 114 21.41 5.19 4.90
CA ALA A 114 22.76 4.70 4.61
C ALA A 114 23.41 4.02 5.82
N ALA A 115 23.23 4.56 7.03
CA ALA A 115 23.71 3.95 8.27
C ALA A 115 23.02 2.60 8.58
N LEU A 116 21.80 2.41 8.08
CA LEU A 116 21.06 1.15 8.16
C LEU A 116 21.43 0.14 7.06
N GLY A 117 22.28 0.52 6.09
CA GLY A 117 22.74 -0.38 5.01
C GLY A 117 21.69 -0.70 3.94
N VAL A 118 20.56 0.01 3.93
CA VAL A 118 19.39 -0.28 3.06
C VAL A 118 19.55 0.33 1.65
N THR A 119 20.54 1.21 1.45
CA THR A 119 20.76 1.96 0.21
C THR A 119 21.17 1.10 -1.00
N GLY A 120 21.69 -0.11 -0.78
CA GLY A 120 22.15 -1.00 -1.87
C GLY A 120 21.07 -1.94 -2.45
N GLN A 121 19.94 -2.11 -1.77
CA GLN A 121 18.91 -3.10 -2.14
C GLN A 121 17.65 -2.49 -2.78
N LEU A 122 17.49 -1.17 -2.73
CA LEU A 122 16.45 -0.46 -3.46
C LEU A 122 16.92 -0.33 -4.92
N GLY A 123 16.41 -1.18 -5.81
CA GLY A 123 16.88 -1.45 -7.17
C GLY A 123 16.87 -0.31 -8.21
N THR A 124 17.06 0.94 -7.81
CA THR A 124 17.38 2.06 -8.71
C THR A 124 18.73 2.67 -8.30
N PRO A 125 19.83 2.31 -8.98
CA PRO A 125 21.12 2.94 -8.76
C PRO A 125 20.99 4.47 -8.89
N GLY A 126 21.30 5.21 -7.82
CA GLY A 126 21.40 6.67 -7.87
C GLY A 126 20.16 7.49 -7.51
N ARG A 127 19.02 6.89 -7.13
CA ARG A 127 17.90 7.67 -6.53
C ARG A 127 18.09 7.83 -5.03
N ALA A 128 18.09 9.07 -4.56
CA ALA A 128 18.08 9.38 -3.13
C ALA A 128 16.80 8.81 -2.47
N PRO A 129 16.89 8.14 -1.31
CA PRO A 129 15.72 7.66 -0.58
C PRO A 129 14.70 8.76 -0.26
N SER A 130 15.14 10.00 -0.06
CA SER A 130 14.29 11.18 0.06
C SER A 130 13.38 11.40 -1.16
N ALA A 131 13.87 11.12 -2.37
CA ALA A 131 13.08 11.26 -3.60
C ALA A 131 11.98 10.20 -3.70
N ILE A 132 12.21 8.99 -3.17
CA ILE A 132 11.18 7.94 -3.09
C ILE A 132 10.06 8.40 -2.14
N ALA A 133 10.41 8.99 -0.99
CA ALA A 133 9.43 9.54 -0.08
C ALA A 133 8.63 10.70 -0.70
N GLY A 134 9.28 11.61 -1.44
CA GLY A 134 8.61 12.65 -2.21
C GLY A 134 7.62 12.08 -3.25
N GLN A 135 8.03 11.04 -3.98
CA GLN A 135 7.17 10.35 -4.94
C GLN A 135 5.94 9.68 -4.27
N LEU A 136 6.12 9.11 -3.08
CA LEU A 136 5.01 8.54 -2.30
C LEU A 136 4.03 9.62 -1.84
N VAL A 137 4.52 10.78 -1.41
CA VAL A 137 3.67 11.92 -1.06
C VAL A 137 2.90 12.43 -2.27
N PHE A 138 3.57 12.58 -3.43
CA PHE A 138 2.91 12.94 -4.67
C PHE A 138 1.78 11.96 -5.03
N ALA A 139 2.07 10.65 -4.99
CA ALA A 139 1.08 9.61 -5.26
C ALA A 139 -0.10 9.67 -4.27
N GLY A 140 0.17 9.93 -2.98
CA GLY A 140 -0.85 10.12 -1.95
C GLY A 140 -1.75 11.32 -2.22
N ILE A 141 -1.18 12.47 -2.60
CA ILE A 141 -1.94 13.68 -2.94
C ILE A 141 -2.84 13.43 -4.16
N ILE A 142 -2.32 12.79 -5.21
CA ILE A 142 -3.12 12.43 -6.38
C ILE A 142 -4.24 11.45 -6.02
N LEU A 143 -3.97 10.49 -5.13
CA LEU A 143 -4.99 9.54 -4.67
C LEU A 143 -6.10 10.24 -3.88
N VAL A 144 -5.76 11.19 -3.00
CA VAL A 144 -6.74 12.04 -2.29
C VAL A 144 -7.58 12.84 -3.29
N ALA A 145 -6.94 13.45 -4.29
CA ALA A 145 -7.64 14.17 -5.33
C ALA A 145 -8.57 13.27 -6.16
N ALA A 146 -8.17 12.02 -6.40
CA ALA A 146 -8.99 11.03 -7.09
C ALA A 146 -10.21 10.59 -6.26
N ILE A 147 -10.09 10.51 -4.93
CA ILE A 147 -11.21 10.25 -4.01
C ILE A 147 -12.24 11.39 -4.11
N GLU A 148 -11.79 12.64 -4.03
CA GLU A 148 -12.65 13.82 -4.17
C GLU A 148 -13.32 13.89 -5.56
N ALA A 149 -12.54 13.66 -6.62
CA ALA A 149 -13.07 13.60 -7.98
C ALA A 149 -14.14 12.50 -8.13
N ALA A 150 -13.90 11.30 -7.61
CA ALA A 150 -14.88 10.21 -7.64
C ALA A 150 -16.17 10.58 -6.88
N GLY A 151 -16.04 11.30 -5.75
CA GLY A 151 -17.18 11.82 -4.99
C GLY A 151 -17.98 12.86 -5.77
N LEU A 152 -17.31 13.80 -6.45
CA LEU A 152 -17.95 14.81 -7.30
C LEU A 152 -18.72 14.18 -8.46
N LEU A 153 -18.20 13.12 -9.08
CA LEU A 153 -18.91 12.37 -10.13
C LEU A 153 -20.03 11.47 -9.59
N GLY A 154 -20.18 11.35 -8.27
CA GLY A 154 -21.20 10.50 -7.64
C GLY A 154 -20.85 9.01 -7.59
N PHE A 155 -19.59 8.63 -7.86
CA PHE A 155 -19.11 7.25 -7.80
C PHE A 155 -18.76 6.86 -6.35
N VAL A 156 -19.75 6.84 -5.46
CA VAL A 156 -19.57 6.58 -4.02
C VAL A 156 -18.84 5.27 -3.75
N ALA A 157 -19.17 4.19 -4.48
CA ALA A 157 -18.48 2.91 -4.31
C ALA A 157 -16.99 3.02 -4.65
N LEU A 158 -16.64 3.69 -5.74
CA LEU A 158 -15.24 3.91 -6.14
C LEU A 158 -14.52 4.80 -5.11
N GLN A 159 -15.17 5.87 -4.64
CA GLN A 159 -14.64 6.74 -3.59
C GLN A 159 -14.28 5.95 -2.33
N THR A 160 -15.17 5.05 -1.86
CA THR A 160 -14.92 4.21 -0.67
C THR A 160 -13.77 3.24 -0.90
N LEU A 161 -13.68 2.63 -2.09
CA LEU A 161 -12.57 1.74 -2.44
C LEU A 161 -11.23 2.48 -2.46
N LEU A 162 -11.18 3.66 -3.08
CA LEU A 162 -9.99 4.50 -3.11
C LEU A 162 -9.60 4.97 -1.70
N ALA A 163 -10.56 5.37 -0.86
CA ALA A 163 -10.32 5.73 0.53
C ALA A 163 -9.77 4.55 1.35
N SER A 164 -10.24 3.34 1.10
CA SER A 164 -9.73 2.12 1.74
C SER A 164 -8.27 1.86 1.36
N VAL A 165 -7.90 2.09 0.11
CA VAL A 165 -6.50 2.01 -0.36
C VAL A 165 -5.63 3.06 0.32
N LEU A 166 -6.13 4.29 0.52
CA LEU A 166 -5.42 5.33 1.24
C LEU A 166 -5.15 4.94 2.70
N VAL A 167 -6.16 4.40 3.38
CA VAL A 167 -6.05 3.90 4.75
C VAL A 167 -5.03 2.75 4.82
N LEU A 168 -5.08 1.81 3.88
CA LEU A 168 -4.09 0.72 3.78
C LEU A 168 -2.67 1.27 3.61
N ALA A 169 -2.47 2.25 2.73
CA ALA A 169 -1.17 2.90 2.56
C ALA A 169 -0.67 3.54 3.86
N GLY A 170 -1.56 4.18 4.63
CA GLY A 170 -1.25 4.71 5.96
C GLY A 170 -0.80 3.63 6.95
N HIS A 171 -1.50 2.50 7.01
CA HIS A 171 -1.12 1.35 7.84
C HIS A 171 0.26 0.79 7.46
N VAL A 172 0.55 0.69 6.16
CA VAL A 172 1.87 0.26 5.65
C VAL A 172 2.96 1.23 6.09
N LEU A 173 2.72 2.54 5.99
CA LEU A 173 3.68 3.56 6.45
C LEU A 173 3.93 3.46 7.96
N LEU A 174 2.89 3.32 8.78
CA LEU A 174 3.04 3.14 10.22
C LEU A 174 3.82 1.86 10.56
N GLY A 175 3.55 0.75 9.85
CA GLY A 175 4.31 -0.49 10.00
C GLY A 175 5.78 -0.32 9.66
N LEU A 176 6.10 0.40 8.59
CA LEU A 176 7.49 0.70 8.21
C LEU A 176 8.20 1.53 9.29
N VAL A 177 7.52 2.53 9.87
CA VAL A 177 8.07 3.35 10.97
C VAL A 177 8.35 2.50 12.20
N VAL A 178 7.39 1.66 12.62
CA VAL A 178 7.55 0.74 13.75
C VAL A 178 8.72 -0.23 13.51
N PHE A 179 8.83 -0.78 12.30
CA PHE A 179 9.93 -1.66 11.93
C PHE A 179 11.28 -0.92 11.95
N GLY A 180 11.33 0.30 11.43
CA GLY A 180 12.52 1.14 11.43
C GLY A 180 13.04 1.45 12.83
N ILE A 181 12.13 1.77 13.77
CA ILE A 181 12.47 1.93 15.19
C ILE A 181 13.01 0.61 15.76
N GLY A 182 12.38 -0.51 15.44
CA GLY A 182 12.83 -1.84 15.83
C GLY A 182 14.26 -2.17 15.38
N LEU A 183 14.58 -1.88 14.11
CA LEU A 183 15.95 -2.05 13.57
C LEU A 183 16.96 -1.22 14.35
N TYR A 184 16.64 0.05 14.62
CA TYR A 184 17.49 0.93 15.41
C TYR A 184 17.75 0.38 16.81
N LEU A 185 16.69 -0.04 17.51
CA LEU A 185 16.79 -0.61 18.85
C LEU A 185 17.57 -1.94 18.86
N ALA A 186 17.38 -2.79 17.84
CA ALA A 186 18.08 -4.06 17.72
C ALA A 186 19.60 -3.88 17.61
N ASP A 187 20.04 -2.92 16.79
CA ASP A 187 21.47 -2.64 16.63
C ASP A 187 22.06 -1.86 17.82
N LEU A 188 21.27 -1.01 18.48
CA LEU A 188 21.69 -0.35 19.71
C LEU A 188 21.93 -1.39 20.81
N ALA A 189 20.96 -2.28 21.04
CA ALA A 189 21.09 -3.37 22.02
C ALA A 189 22.29 -4.28 21.71
N ALA A 190 22.45 -4.70 20.46
CA ALA A 190 23.57 -5.55 20.05
C ALA A 190 24.93 -4.85 20.23
N ARG A 191 25.02 -3.55 19.96
CA ARG A 191 26.24 -2.76 20.18
C ARG A 191 26.57 -2.66 21.67
N THR A 192 25.60 -2.30 22.50
CA THR A 192 25.78 -2.18 23.96
C THR A 192 26.27 -3.50 24.55
N ILE A 193 25.63 -4.63 24.22
CA ILE A 193 26.02 -5.96 24.74
C ILE A 193 27.45 -6.34 24.31
N ARG A 194 27.84 -6.03 23.06
CA ARG A 194 29.21 -6.29 22.58
C ARG A 194 30.27 -5.45 23.32
N SER A 195 29.93 -4.23 23.70
CA SER A 195 30.84 -3.34 24.44
C SER A 195 30.90 -3.62 25.94
N SER A 196 29.92 -4.35 26.53
CA SER A 196 29.84 -4.62 27.97
C SER A 196 30.93 -5.54 28.54
N GLY A 197 31.83 -6.10 27.70
CA GLY A 197 32.92 -6.98 28.15
C GLY A 197 32.49 -8.33 28.73
N ALA A 198 31.20 -8.70 28.60
CA ALA A 198 30.67 -9.95 29.15
C ALA A 198 31.30 -11.18 28.48
N ALA A 199 31.54 -12.24 29.28
CA ALA A 199 31.85 -13.56 28.73
C ALA A 199 30.72 -13.97 27.77
N ASN A 200 31.08 -14.37 26.55
CA ASN A 200 30.13 -14.71 25.48
C ASN A 200 29.25 -13.53 24.98
N ALA A 201 29.77 -12.30 24.98
CA ALA A 201 29.04 -11.13 24.46
C ALA A 201 28.56 -11.26 23.01
N ARG A 202 29.26 -12.03 22.15
CA ARG A 202 28.88 -12.24 20.74
C ARG A 202 27.52 -12.98 20.59
N PRO A 203 27.34 -14.20 21.12
CA PRO A 203 26.06 -14.92 21.01
C PRO A 203 24.91 -14.20 21.72
N LEU A 204 25.16 -13.54 22.85
CA LEU A 204 24.14 -12.75 23.56
C LEU A 204 23.69 -11.55 22.72
N ALA A 205 24.62 -10.84 22.08
CA ALA A 205 24.27 -9.72 21.21
C ALA A 205 23.48 -10.17 19.97
N SER A 206 23.83 -11.32 19.36
CA SER A 206 23.06 -11.86 18.24
C SER A 206 21.68 -12.34 18.66
N ALA A 207 21.55 -12.96 19.84
CA ALA A 207 20.27 -13.39 20.37
C ALA A 207 19.36 -12.20 20.67
N ALA A 208 19.88 -11.15 21.32
CA ALA A 208 19.14 -9.93 21.59
C ALA A 208 18.67 -9.22 20.30
N ARG A 209 19.57 -9.12 19.31
CA ARG A 209 19.23 -8.56 18.00
C ARG A 209 18.12 -9.36 17.33
N ALA A 210 18.26 -10.69 17.27
CA ALA A 210 17.26 -11.57 16.68
C ALA A 210 15.91 -11.44 17.38
N ALA A 211 15.87 -11.41 18.71
CA ALA A 211 14.65 -11.26 19.48
C ALA A 211 13.92 -9.93 19.19
N ILE A 212 14.66 -8.81 19.16
CA ILE A 212 14.08 -7.49 18.85
C ILE A 212 13.56 -7.44 17.42
N LEU A 213 14.31 -7.96 16.44
CA LEU A 213 13.89 -7.98 15.04
C LEU A 213 12.64 -8.81 14.79
N VAL A 214 12.55 -9.97 15.44
CA VAL A 214 11.38 -10.85 15.37
C VAL A 214 10.17 -10.14 15.96
N LEU A 215 10.32 -9.51 17.13
CA LEU A 215 9.24 -8.77 17.79
C LEU A 215 8.80 -7.53 16.99
N SER A 216 9.74 -6.72 16.52
CA SER A 216 9.44 -5.52 15.74
C SER A 216 8.86 -5.86 14.37
N GLY A 217 9.35 -6.92 13.73
CA GLY A 217 8.78 -7.45 12.49
C GLY A 217 7.32 -7.86 12.67
N ALA A 218 7.01 -8.58 13.74
CA ALA A 218 5.63 -8.97 14.07
C ALA A 218 4.73 -7.75 14.30
N MET A 219 5.21 -6.80 15.09
CA MET A 219 4.45 -5.59 15.40
C MET A 219 4.24 -4.73 14.15
N ALA A 220 5.23 -4.63 13.28
CA ALA A 220 5.13 -3.95 12.00
C ALA A 220 4.09 -4.62 11.09
N LEU A 221 4.16 -5.95 10.91
CA LEU A 221 3.19 -6.70 10.13
C LEU A 221 1.75 -6.52 10.67
N ARG A 222 1.59 -6.54 11.99
CA ARG A 222 0.31 -6.25 12.66
C ARG A 222 -0.17 -4.83 12.39
N GLN A 223 0.73 -3.85 12.35
CA GLN A 223 0.37 -2.47 12.06
C GLN A 223 -0.08 -2.26 10.61
N MET A 224 0.44 -3.06 9.67
CA MET A 224 0.01 -3.01 8.26
C MET A 224 -1.42 -3.52 8.04
N GLY A 225 -2.04 -4.17 9.03
CA GLY A 225 -3.41 -4.66 8.95
C GLY A 225 -3.57 -5.94 8.12
N LEU A 226 -2.48 -6.49 7.59
CA LEU A 226 -2.50 -7.71 6.79
C LEU A 226 -2.68 -8.91 7.72
N ALA A 227 -3.92 -9.35 7.89
CA ALA A 227 -4.27 -10.56 8.64
C ALA A 227 -3.73 -10.55 10.08
N ASN A 228 -4.04 -9.49 10.83
CA ASN A 228 -3.71 -9.34 12.25
C ASN A 228 -4.00 -10.60 13.07
N GLU A 229 -5.10 -11.28 12.76
CA GLU A 229 -5.49 -12.53 13.41
C GLU A 229 -4.48 -13.66 13.16
N ILE A 230 -4.05 -13.84 11.90
CA ILE A 230 -3.04 -14.85 11.54
C ILE A 230 -1.72 -14.55 12.26
N ILE A 231 -1.31 -13.27 12.30
CA ILE A 231 -0.07 -12.87 12.97
C ILE A 231 -0.17 -13.11 14.48
N ASN A 232 -1.26 -12.69 15.12
CA ASN A 232 -1.48 -12.88 16.56
C ASN A 232 -1.50 -14.38 16.93
N LEU A 233 -2.19 -15.21 16.14
CA LEU A 233 -2.24 -16.65 16.33
C LEU A 233 -0.86 -17.29 16.11
N ALA A 234 -0.18 -16.95 15.02
CA ALA A 234 1.13 -17.51 14.70
C ALA A 234 2.17 -17.14 15.77
N PHE A 235 2.20 -15.88 16.20
CA PHE A 235 3.11 -15.45 17.27
C PHE A 235 2.75 -16.04 18.62
N GLY A 236 1.46 -16.10 18.95
CA GLY A 236 0.99 -16.73 20.19
C GLY A 236 1.40 -18.20 20.26
N LEU A 237 1.24 -18.94 19.16
CA LEU A 237 1.66 -20.33 19.05
C LEU A 237 3.18 -20.49 19.06
N LEU A 238 3.93 -19.63 18.36
CA LEU A 238 5.39 -19.70 18.31
C LEU A 238 6.01 -19.39 19.67
N VAL A 239 5.60 -18.29 20.30
CA VAL A 239 6.07 -17.92 21.65
C VAL A 239 5.61 -18.96 22.66
N GLY A 240 4.39 -19.47 22.53
CA GLY A 240 3.87 -20.58 23.34
C GLY A 240 4.74 -21.84 23.22
N ALA A 241 5.12 -22.23 22.00
CA ALA A 241 5.99 -23.38 21.76
C ALA A 241 7.39 -23.18 22.35
N ILE A 242 7.97 -21.97 22.21
CA ILE A 242 9.25 -21.64 22.84
C ILE A 242 9.14 -21.69 24.36
N ALA A 243 8.07 -21.15 24.93
CA ALA A 243 7.83 -21.17 26.37
C ALA A 243 7.74 -22.61 26.90
N VAL A 244 7.04 -23.50 26.19
CA VAL A 244 6.96 -24.93 26.53
C VAL A 244 8.33 -25.60 26.39
N ALA A 245 9.07 -25.35 25.30
CA ALA A 245 10.41 -25.92 25.11
C ALA A 245 11.38 -25.49 26.21
N VAL A 246 11.37 -24.22 26.60
CA VAL A 246 12.16 -23.69 27.72
C VAL A 246 11.73 -24.34 29.04
N ALA A 247 10.43 -24.43 29.31
CA ALA A 247 9.92 -25.08 30.52
C ALA A 247 10.38 -26.55 30.63
N ILE A 248 10.35 -27.30 29.53
CA ILE A 248 10.84 -28.70 29.49
C ILE A 248 12.35 -28.76 29.67
N ALA A 249 13.12 -27.91 28.99
CA ALA A 249 14.58 -27.90 29.09
C ALA A 249 15.07 -27.60 30.51
N PHE A 250 14.47 -26.62 31.18
CA PHE A 250 14.79 -26.30 32.57
C PHE A 250 14.24 -27.33 33.55
N GLY A 251 13.02 -27.84 33.31
CA GLY A 251 12.38 -28.85 34.16
C GLY A 251 13.19 -30.15 34.22
N LEU A 252 13.67 -30.63 33.08
CA LEU A 252 14.51 -31.82 33.02
C LEU A 252 15.96 -31.54 33.45
N GLY A 253 16.54 -30.40 33.06
CA GLY A 253 17.95 -30.09 33.34
C GLY A 253 18.26 -29.69 34.79
N SER A 254 17.28 -29.19 35.56
CA SER A 254 17.49 -28.75 36.95
C SER A 254 17.31 -29.85 38.00
N ARG A 255 16.75 -31.01 37.61
CA ARG A 255 16.38 -32.11 38.52
C ARG A 255 17.54 -32.61 39.37
N GLU A 256 18.67 -32.97 38.76
CA GLU A 256 19.85 -33.45 39.49
C GLU A 256 20.49 -32.38 40.40
N THR A 257 20.42 -31.10 40.02
CA THR A 257 21.01 -30.02 40.82
C THR A 257 20.14 -29.66 42.01
N ALA A 258 18.82 -29.65 41.84
CA ALA A 258 17.86 -29.46 42.92
C ALA A 258 17.90 -30.62 43.93
N GLY A 259 17.98 -31.87 43.45
CA GLY A 259 18.06 -33.05 44.31
C GLY A 259 19.25 -33.03 45.27
N ARG A 260 20.44 -32.67 44.77
CA ARG A 260 21.66 -32.60 45.60
C ARG A 260 21.59 -31.55 46.71
N HIS A 261 21.03 -30.36 46.42
CA HIS A 261 20.90 -29.31 47.43
C HIS A 261 19.88 -29.67 48.52
N VAL A 262 18.79 -30.36 48.16
CA VAL A 262 17.80 -30.84 49.15
C VAL A 262 18.40 -31.95 50.01
N GLU A 263 19.14 -32.89 49.43
CA GLU A 263 19.81 -33.95 50.19
C GLU A 263 20.82 -33.42 51.20
N GLU A 264 21.62 -32.41 50.83
CA GLU A 264 22.57 -31.76 51.75
C GLU A 264 21.84 -31.05 52.90
N TRP A 265 20.75 -30.34 52.62
CA TRP A 265 19.95 -29.66 53.64
C TRP A 265 19.29 -30.66 54.61
N VAL A 266 18.80 -31.78 54.09
CA VAL A 266 18.26 -32.87 54.91
C VAL A 266 19.35 -33.51 55.76
N ARG A 267 20.57 -33.65 55.21
CA ARG A 267 21.72 -34.19 55.95
C ARG A 267 22.14 -33.26 57.10
N SER A 268 22.17 -31.94 56.88
CA SER A 268 22.55 -30.97 57.93
C SER A 268 21.55 -30.91 59.09
N TYR A 269 20.25 -31.10 58.82
CA TYR A 269 19.25 -31.22 59.89
C TYR A 269 19.36 -32.52 60.68
N ARG A 270 19.82 -33.60 60.02
CA ARG A 270 19.95 -34.91 60.66
C ARG A 270 21.26 -35.07 61.46
N SER A 271 22.29 -34.27 61.16
CA SER A 271 23.56 -34.23 61.91
C SER A 271 23.58 -33.24 63.08
N GLY A 272 22.55 -32.42 63.25
CA GLY A 272 22.37 -31.48 64.36
C GLY A 272 21.60 -32.06 65.57
N ARG A 273 21.37 -33.38 65.58
CA ARG A 273 20.89 -34.19 66.70
C ARG A 273 21.90 -35.29 66.96
#